data_AF-A0A7K2TJS1-F1
#
_entry.id   AF-A0A7K2TJS1-F1
#
_cell.length_a   1.000
_cell.length_b   1.000
_cell.length_c   1.000
_cell.angle_alpha   90.00
_cell.angle_beta   90.00
_cell.angle_gamma   90.00
#
_symmetry.space_group_name_H-M   'P 1'
#
loop_
_entity.id
_entity.type
_entity.pdbx_description
1 polymer ?
#
loop_
_entity_poly.entity_id
_entity_poly.type
_entity_poly.pdbx_seq_one_letter_code
_entity_poly.pdbx_strand_id
1 'polypeptide(L)'
;MKAVVWHGKRDVRVEDAPDPVIREPTDAVIRVTSSGLCGSDLHLYEVLTPFMTPGDILGHEPMGIVEEVGPEVTHIAPGDRVVVPFQIACGHCHMCGTGLPTQCETTQVTAEGMGAQLFGYTRLYGAVPGGQAEYLRVPQAQFGPIKVDHGPADDRFVYLSDVLPTAWQAVRYADVPRGGTLAVLGLGPIGDMACRIALAQGAGRVFGVDLVPERLERARARGVETYDLRAFDKQKDLVAALQDETGGRGPDAVIDAVGTEAHGGAAARLAQQAVGVLPRSLGAPLTERFGVDRLAALYTAVELVRRGGTISLSGVYGGAADPMPLLTLFDKQVQLRMGQANVRRWSDEILPYLTDEDPLGVDDFATHRVPLADAPGAYEMFQKKRDGAVKVLMKP
;
A
#
# COMPACT_ATOMS: atom_id res chain seq x y z
N MET A 1 26.95 -0.71 -2.61
CA MET A 1 25.78 -0.99 -3.47
C MET A 1 25.12 0.31 -3.91
N LYS A 2 24.39 0.31 -5.03
CA LYS A 2 23.50 1.40 -5.45
C LYS A 2 22.15 1.31 -4.74
N ALA A 3 21.58 2.47 -4.40
CA ALA A 3 20.27 2.59 -3.77
C ALA A 3 19.56 3.89 -4.15
N VAL A 4 18.22 3.89 -4.10
CA VAL A 4 17.39 5.09 -4.23
C VAL A 4 17.38 5.81 -2.88
N VAL A 5 18.01 6.98 -2.86
CA VAL A 5 18.20 7.81 -1.67
C VAL A 5 17.31 9.04 -1.77
N TRP A 6 16.61 9.35 -0.69
CA TRP A 6 15.82 10.57 -0.55
C TRP A 6 16.72 11.76 -0.22
N HIS A 7 16.62 12.84 -0.99
CA HIS A 7 17.37 14.10 -0.79
C HIS A 7 16.48 15.28 -0.40
N GLY A 8 15.20 15.20 -0.72
CA GLY A 8 14.27 16.29 -0.49
C GLY A 8 12.90 16.03 -1.07
N LYS A 9 12.00 16.99 -0.87
CA LYS A 9 10.71 16.99 -1.53
C LYS A 9 10.91 16.95 -3.04
N ARG A 10 10.36 15.92 -3.70
CA ARG A 10 10.53 15.64 -5.13
C ARG A 10 11.98 15.45 -5.60
N ASP A 11 12.88 15.04 -4.71
CA ASP A 11 14.29 14.83 -5.04
C ASP A 11 14.74 13.48 -4.47
N VAL A 12 14.79 12.48 -5.35
CA VAL A 12 15.38 11.16 -5.09
C VAL A 12 16.47 10.92 -6.10
N ARG A 13 17.54 10.24 -5.68
CA ARG A 13 18.73 10.02 -6.49
C ARG A 13 19.23 8.60 -6.29
N VAL A 14 19.90 8.06 -7.30
CA VAL A 14 20.56 6.77 -7.19
C VAL A 14 22.01 7.02 -6.80
N GLU A 15 22.39 6.59 -5.61
CA GLU A 15 23.71 6.86 -5.02
C GLU A 15 24.35 5.59 -4.46
N ASP A 16 25.66 5.65 -4.19
CA ASP A 16 26.37 4.58 -3.51
C ASP A 16 26.05 4.60 -2.00
N ALA A 17 25.61 3.46 -1.49
CA ALA A 17 25.39 3.18 -0.08
C ALA A 17 26.29 2.01 0.38
N PRO A 18 26.63 1.93 1.67
CA PRO A 18 27.35 0.78 2.22
C PRO A 18 26.59 -0.53 1.96
N ASP A 19 27.33 -1.60 1.67
CA ASP A 19 26.71 -2.92 1.53
C ASP A 19 26.11 -3.37 2.88
N PRO A 20 24.90 -3.95 2.87
CA PRO A 20 24.27 -4.49 4.06
C PRO A 20 25.06 -5.68 4.58
N VAL A 21 25.10 -5.82 5.90
CA VAL A 21 25.73 -6.95 6.60
C VAL A 21 24.77 -7.49 7.64
N ILE A 22 24.93 -8.76 8.00
CA ILE A 22 24.28 -9.35 9.17
C ILE A 22 24.73 -8.58 10.41
N ARG A 23 23.78 -8.07 11.20
CA ARG A 23 24.06 -7.42 12.50
C ARG A 23 23.50 -8.22 13.66
N GLU A 24 22.34 -8.84 13.47
CA GLU A 24 21.68 -9.67 14.47
C GLU A 24 21.59 -11.13 14.00
N PRO A 25 21.51 -12.11 14.93
CA PRO A 25 21.33 -13.52 14.61
C PRO A 25 20.11 -13.84 13.73
N THR A 26 19.13 -12.94 13.75
CA THR A 26 17.86 -13.02 13.05
C THR A 26 17.87 -12.30 11.70
N ASP A 27 18.96 -11.66 11.30
CA ASP A 27 19.03 -10.94 10.03
C ASP A 27 19.22 -11.91 8.85
N ALA A 28 18.87 -11.45 7.65
CA ALA A 28 19.36 -11.97 6.38
C ALA A 28 19.86 -10.83 5.50
N VAL A 29 20.68 -11.15 4.50
CA VAL A 29 20.99 -10.25 3.38
C VAL A 29 20.45 -10.88 2.11
N ILE A 30 19.70 -10.10 1.33
CA ILE A 30 19.25 -10.50 0.01
C ILE A 30 19.87 -9.61 -1.06
N ARG A 31 20.17 -10.18 -2.21
CA ARG A 31 20.36 -9.43 -3.46
C ARG A 31 18.99 -9.21 -4.08
N VAL A 32 18.59 -7.96 -4.20
CA VAL A 32 17.28 -7.59 -4.71
C VAL A 32 17.26 -7.83 -6.21
N THR A 33 16.23 -8.53 -6.69
CA THR A 33 16.03 -8.80 -8.12
C THR A 33 14.90 -7.96 -8.70
N SER A 34 13.94 -7.58 -7.86
CA SER A 34 12.88 -6.63 -8.19
C SER A 34 12.43 -5.85 -6.96
N SER A 35 12.09 -4.57 -7.15
CA SER A 35 11.51 -3.75 -6.10
C SER A 35 10.37 -2.88 -6.64
N GLY A 36 9.23 -2.88 -5.96
CA GLY A 36 8.10 -2.05 -6.34
C GLY A 36 8.27 -0.57 -6.01
N LEU A 37 7.64 0.27 -6.83
CA LEU A 37 7.28 1.63 -6.46
C LEU A 37 5.82 1.65 -5.99
N CYS A 38 5.59 2.06 -4.75
CA CYS A 38 4.27 2.11 -4.13
C CYS A 38 3.70 3.54 -4.12
N GLY A 39 2.38 3.67 -4.01
CA GLY A 39 1.74 4.96 -3.78
C GLY A 39 2.18 5.61 -2.46
N SER A 40 2.46 4.80 -1.44
CA SER A 40 3.00 5.27 -0.16
C SER A 40 4.40 5.89 -0.30
N ASP A 41 5.22 5.46 -1.25
CA ASP A 41 6.50 6.12 -1.55
C ASP A 41 6.29 7.55 -2.08
N LEU A 42 5.17 7.82 -2.77
CA LEU A 42 4.82 9.18 -3.19
C LEU A 42 4.43 10.06 -2.00
N HIS A 43 3.91 9.48 -0.91
CA HIS A 43 3.71 10.22 0.33
C HIS A 43 5.04 10.68 0.92
N LEU A 44 6.09 9.85 0.88
CA LEU A 44 7.46 10.23 1.28
C LEU A 44 8.05 11.32 0.36
N TYR A 45 7.72 11.22 -0.93
CA TYR A 45 8.15 12.16 -1.97
C TYR A 45 7.48 13.55 -1.86
N GLU A 46 6.31 13.65 -1.19
CA GLU A 46 5.48 14.87 -1.16
C GLU A 46 5.05 15.38 0.22
N VAL A 47 4.34 14.53 0.99
CA VAL A 47 3.50 14.93 2.13
C VAL A 47 4.21 14.66 3.45
N LEU A 48 4.90 13.53 3.56
CA LEU A 48 5.59 13.06 4.76
C LEU A 48 7.03 13.59 4.85
N THR A 49 7.39 14.58 4.03
CA THR A 49 8.72 15.23 4.02
C THR A 49 9.19 15.77 5.39
N PRO A 50 8.31 16.20 6.33
CA PRO A 50 8.75 16.57 7.69
C PRO A 50 9.30 15.40 8.51
N PHE A 51 9.00 14.15 8.13
CA PHE A 51 9.39 12.92 8.82
C PHE A 51 10.50 12.14 8.11
N MET A 52 10.99 12.66 6.99
CA MET A 52 12.10 12.09 6.21
C MET A 52 13.43 12.75 6.58
N THR A 53 14.54 12.04 6.40
CA THR A 53 15.90 12.55 6.56
C THR A 53 16.66 12.40 5.23
N PRO A 54 17.39 13.43 4.75
CA PRO A 54 18.28 13.26 3.60
C PRO A 54 19.25 12.10 3.86
N GLY A 55 19.33 11.17 2.92
CA GLY A 55 20.09 9.92 3.09
C GLY A 55 19.24 8.68 3.36
N ASP A 56 17.95 8.82 3.65
CA ASP A 56 17.06 7.67 3.82
C ASP A 56 16.95 6.88 2.49
N ILE A 57 17.14 5.55 2.57
CA ILE A 57 16.99 4.64 1.43
C ILE A 57 15.54 4.19 1.33
N LEU A 58 14.93 4.35 0.16
CA LEU A 58 13.49 4.14 -0.06
C LEU A 58 13.13 2.70 -0.48
N GLY A 59 11.82 2.44 -0.52
CA GLY A 59 11.24 1.24 -1.09
C GLY A 59 10.95 0.13 -0.09
N HIS A 60 9.77 -0.46 -0.19
CA HIS A 60 9.30 -1.46 0.77
C HIS A 60 8.58 -2.63 0.09
N GLU A 61 8.81 -2.78 -1.22
CA GLU A 61 8.27 -3.87 -2.01
C GLU A 61 9.36 -4.76 -2.66
N PRO A 62 10.39 -5.23 -1.92
CA PRO A 62 11.47 -5.98 -2.55
C PRO A 62 11.19 -7.49 -2.59
N MET A 63 11.73 -8.11 -3.63
CA MET A 63 12.03 -9.53 -3.64
C MET A 63 13.44 -9.76 -4.18
N GLY A 64 14.02 -10.91 -3.85
CA GLY A 64 15.40 -11.18 -4.21
C GLY A 64 15.84 -12.60 -3.94
N ILE A 65 17.16 -12.78 -4.04
CA ILE A 65 17.84 -14.04 -3.74
C ILE A 65 18.59 -13.85 -2.43
N VAL A 66 18.44 -14.80 -1.51
CA VAL A 66 19.18 -14.81 -0.24
C VAL A 66 20.67 -15.00 -0.52
N GLU A 67 21.50 -14.12 0.02
CA GLU A 67 22.96 -14.18 -0.08
C GLU A 67 23.59 -14.67 1.23
N GLU A 68 23.05 -14.21 2.37
CA GLU A 68 23.54 -14.56 3.71
C GLU A 68 22.38 -14.62 4.71
N VAL A 69 22.48 -15.49 5.72
CA VAL A 69 21.53 -15.58 6.82
C VAL A 69 22.25 -15.64 8.16
N GLY A 70 21.67 -15.01 9.18
CA GLY A 70 22.11 -15.15 10.56
C GLY A 70 21.77 -16.54 11.13
N PRO A 71 22.44 -16.96 12.21
CA PRO A 71 22.33 -18.31 12.77
C PRO A 71 20.94 -18.70 13.31
N GLU A 72 20.02 -17.75 13.55
CA GLU A 72 18.65 -18.05 14.00
C GLU A 72 17.64 -18.15 12.86
N VAL A 73 18.05 -17.87 11.62
CA VAL A 73 17.22 -18.00 10.42
C VAL A 73 17.34 -19.43 9.89
N THR A 74 16.24 -20.18 9.92
CA THR A 74 16.26 -21.63 9.66
C THR A 74 15.39 -22.10 8.50
N HIS A 75 14.47 -21.27 8.00
CA HIS A 75 13.52 -21.66 6.92
C HIS A 75 13.92 -21.17 5.53
N ILE A 76 14.96 -20.34 5.43
CA ILE A 76 15.56 -19.87 4.18
C ILE A 76 17.08 -20.02 4.25
N ALA A 77 17.72 -20.18 3.09
CA ALA A 77 19.17 -20.32 2.97
C ALA A 77 19.70 -19.58 1.73
N PRO A 78 21.01 -19.31 1.64
CA PRO A 78 21.61 -18.72 0.44
C PRO A 78 21.21 -19.46 -0.84
N GLY A 79 20.81 -18.69 -1.86
CA GLY A 79 20.29 -19.19 -3.13
C GLY A 79 18.75 -19.25 -3.21
N ASP A 80 18.04 -19.22 -2.08
CA ASP A 80 16.58 -19.19 -2.07
C ASP A 80 16.03 -17.87 -2.64
N ARG A 81 14.93 -17.95 -3.40
CA ARG A 81 14.15 -16.78 -3.79
C ARG A 81 13.15 -16.43 -2.70
N VAL A 82 13.12 -15.17 -2.29
CA VAL A 82 12.24 -14.67 -1.24
C VAL A 82 11.59 -13.35 -1.62
N VAL A 83 10.31 -13.21 -1.25
CA VAL A 83 9.61 -11.92 -1.20
C VAL A 83 9.65 -11.42 0.24
N VAL A 84 9.95 -10.14 0.44
CA VAL A 84 10.08 -9.56 1.78
C VAL A 84 8.86 -8.68 2.05
N PRO A 85 8.03 -9.00 3.06
CA PRO A 85 6.96 -8.13 3.51
C PRO A 85 7.45 -6.73 3.89
N PHE A 86 6.66 -5.70 3.59
CA PHE A 86 7.02 -4.32 3.93
C PHE A 86 7.18 -4.07 5.45
N GLN A 87 6.45 -4.82 6.29
CA GLN A 87 6.54 -4.74 7.74
C GLN A 87 7.56 -5.72 8.32
N ILE A 88 8.31 -5.25 9.33
CA ILE A 88 9.33 -6.03 10.03
C ILE A 88 8.70 -6.57 11.31
N ALA A 89 8.59 -7.89 11.45
CA ALA A 89 7.89 -8.53 12.56
C ALA A 89 8.61 -9.78 13.06
N CYS A 90 8.56 -10.04 14.37
CA CYS A 90 9.29 -11.14 15.01
C CYS A 90 8.64 -12.52 14.88
N GLY A 91 7.34 -12.57 14.57
CA GLY A 91 6.60 -13.83 14.41
C GLY A 91 6.14 -14.51 15.70
N HIS A 92 6.59 -14.07 16.88
CA HIS A 92 6.33 -14.77 18.15
C HIS A 92 5.75 -13.92 19.29
N CYS A 93 5.74 -12.58 19.18
CA CYS A 93 5.09 -11.72 20.18
C CYS A 93 3.56 -11.91 20.16
N HIS A 94 2.84 -11.36 21.16
CA HIS A 94 1.39 -11.55 21.27
C HIS A 94 0.65 -11.09 20.00
N MET A 95 1.01 -9.92 19.48
CA MET A 95 0.39 -9.36 18.29
C MET A 95 0.70 -10.17 17.03
N CYS A 96 1.92 -10.72 16.90
CA CYS A 96 2.22 -11.63 15.79
C CYS A 96 1.41 -12.93 15.89
N GLY A 97 1.30 -13.51 17.08
CA GLY A 97 0.53 -14.74 17.33
C GLY A 97 -0.97 -14.59 17.10
N THR A 98 -1.52 -13.37 17.15
CA THR A 98 -2.92 -13.08 16.83
C THR A 98 -3.15 -12.65 15.37
N GLY A 99 -2.11 -12.71 14.53
CA GLY A 99 -2.21 -12.36 13.11
C GLY A 99 -2.11 -10.87 12.80
N LEU A 100 -1.51 -10.08 13.70
CA LEU A 100 -1.29 -8.64 13.58
C LEU A 100 0.21 -8.26 13.55
N PRO A 101 1.01 -8.76 12.59
CA PRO A 101 2.43 -8.45 12.47
C PRO A 101 2.75 -6.95 12.31
N THR A 102 1.82 -6.13 11.79
CA THR A 102 2.01 -4.66 11.73
C THR A 102 1.99 -3.99 13.10
N GLN A 103 1.54 -4.72 14.13
CA GLN A 103 1.53 -4.31 15.53
C GLN A 103 2.56 -5.10 16.36
N CYS A 104 3.59 -5.64 15.71
CA CYS A 104 4.63 -6.42 16.39
C CYS A 104 5.24 -5.63 17.56
N GLU A 105 5.19 -6.21 18.77
CA GLU A 105 5.66 -5.59 20.01
C GLU A 105 7.19 -5.48 20.03
N THR A 106 7.90 -6.41 19.38
CA THR A 106 9.37 -6.45 19.34
C THR A 106 9.95 -5.33 18.48
N THR A 107 9.28 -5.00 17.38
CA THR A 107 9.75 -3.99 16.42
C THR A 107 8.90 -2.71 16.49
N GLN A 108 8.06 -2.56 17.52
CA GLN A 108 7.20 -1.40 17.68
C GLN A 108 8.04 -0.12 17.84
N VAL A 109 7.67 0.93 17.11
CA VAL A 109 8.30 2.25 17.24
C VAL A 109 7.61 3.05 18.35
N THR A 110 7.81 2.61 19.59
CA THR A 110 7.17 3.17 20.79
C THR A 110 7.47 4.65 21.02
N ALA A 111 8.67 5.10 20.64
CA ALA A 111 9.08 6.51 20.75
C ALA A 111 8.20 7.48 19.94
N GLU A 112 7.57 6.98 18.87
CA GLU A 112 6.69 7.76 17.98
C GLU A 112 5.22 7.38 18.15
N GLY A 113 4.90 6.43 19.06
CA GLY A 113 3.54 5.92 19.26
C GLY A 113 2.99 5.14 18.07
N MET A 114 3.85 4.58 17.23
CA MET A 114 3.48 3.89 15.99
C MET A 114 3.59 2.37 16.12
N GLY A 115 3.16 1.66 15.08
CA GLY A 115 3.24 0.21 14.97
C GLY A 115 4.66 -0.33 14.75
N ALA A 116 4.74 -1.52 14.16
CA ALA A 116 6.00 -2.16 13.81
C ALA A 116 6.84 -1.33 12.83
N GLN A 117 8.16 -1.47 12.88
CA GLN A 117 9.07 -0.90 11.89
C GLN A 117 8.73 -1.34 10.47
N LEU A 118 8.92 -0.43 9.51
CA LEU A 118 8.71 -0.67 8.09
C LEU A 118 10.00 -0.40 7.32
N PHE A 119 10.23 -1.17 6.25
CA PHE A 119 11.32 -0.89 5.31
C PHE A 119 11.09 0.42 4.57
N GLY A 120 12.16 1.15 4.27
CA GLY A 120 12.17 2.29 3.34
C GLY A 120 11.17 3.40 3.65
N TYR A 121 10.79 3.56 4.93
CA TYR A 121 9.72 4.45 5.35
C TYR A 121 10.21 5.51 6.36
N THR A 122 9.31 6.40 6.80
CA THR A 122 9.66 7.55 7.65
C THR A 122 10.23 7.14 9.02
N ARG A 123 10.82 8.12 9.74
CA ARG A 123 11.25 7.93 11.14
C ARG A 123 10.12 7.48 12.08
N LEU A 124 8.87 7.81 11.75
CA LEU A 124 7.69 7.36 12.51
C LEU A 124 7.59 5.82 12.56
N TYR A 125 8.16 5.15 11.56
CA TYR A 125 8.23 3.69 11.46
C TYR A 125 9.69 3.19 11.46
N GLY A 126 10.58 3.95 12.09
CA GLY A 126 11.94 3.52 12.44
C GLY A 126 13.02 3.80 11.40
N ALA A 127 12.68 4.35 10.23
CA ALA A 127 13.64 4.69 9.16
C ALA A 127 14.60 3.54 8.80
N VAL A 128 14.08 2.32 8.73
CA VAL A 128 14.88 1.15 8.34
C VAL A 128 15.16 1.24 6.83
N PRO A 129 16.41 1.06 6.36
CA PRO A 129 16.74 1.15 4.94
C PRO A 129 15.85 0.27 4.06
N GLY A 130 15.36 0.83 2.95
CA GLY A 130 14.46 0.19 2.02
C GLY A 130 15.13 -0.67 0.94
N GLY A 131 14.28 -1.36 0.18
CA GLY A 131 14.67 -2.34 -0.84
C GLY A 131 14.70 -1.82 -2.27
N GLN A 132 14.57 -0.51 -2.54
CA GLN A 132 14.95 0.05 -3.85
C GLN A 132 16.47 0.24 -3.90
N ALA A 133 17.19 -0.89 -3.88
CA ALA A 133 18.64 -0.99 -3.82
C ALA A 133 19.10 -2.32 -4.41
N GLU A 134 20.41 -2.50 -4.66
CA GLU A 134 20.96 -3.77 -5.17
C GLU A 134 20.93 -4.89 -4.10
N TYR A 135 21.07 -4.52 -2.81
CA TYR A 135 21.01 -5.45 -1.69
C TYR A 135 20.17 -4.88 -0.54
N LEU A 136 19.64 -5.75 0.30
CA LEU A 136 18.85 -5.37 1.47
C LEU A 136 19.19 -6.25 2.67
N ARG A 137 19.44 -5.62 3.82
CA ARG A 137 19.40 -6.30 5.12
C ARG A 137 17.95 -6.47 5.53
N VAL A 138 17.55 -7.69 5.84
CA VAL A 138 16.20 -8.05 6.30
C VAL A 138 16.25 -8.44 7.77
N PRO A 139 15.90 -7.54 8.71
CA PRO A 139 15.76 -7.91 10.11
C PRO A 139 14.57 -8.84 10.34
N GLN A 140 14.63 -9.63 11.42
CA GLN A 140 13.59 -10.61 11.74
C GLN A 140 13.32 -11.59 10.58
N ALA A 141 14.38 -11.95 9.86
CA ALA A 141 14.35 -12.82 8.69
C ALA A 141 14.02 -14.29 9.01
N GLN A 142 13.99 -14.69 10.27
CA GLN A 142 13.44 -15.97 10.74
C GLN A 142 11.91 -16.06 10.61
N PHE A 143 11.21 -14.94 10.34
CA PHE A 143 9.76 -14.90 10.14
C PHE A 143 9.32 -14.19 8.85
N GLY A 144 9.88 -13.01 8.57
CA GLY A 144 9.37 -12.11 7.52
C GLY A 144 9.38 -12.71 6.10
N PRO A 145 10.55 -13.11 5.56
CA PRO A 145 10.69 -13.60 4.19
C PRO A 145 9.72 -14.73 3.82
N ILE A 146 9.09 -14.60 2.65
CA ILE A 146 8.23 -15.59 2.02
C ILE A 146 9.05 -16.28 0.94
N LYS A 147 9.43 -17.54 1.15
CA LYS A 147 10.10 -18.36 0.13
C LYS A 147 9.14 -18.63 -1.02
N VAL A 148 9.61 -18.47 -2.26
CA VAL A 148 8.83 -18.71 -3.48
C VAL A 148 9.60 -19.59 -4.46
N ASP A 149 8.87 -20.17 -5.41
CA ASP A 149 9.45 -21.12 -6.36
C ASP A 149 10.43 -20.46 -7.33
N HIS A 150 11.40 -21.24 -7.79
CA HIS A 150 12.22 -20.90 -8.95
C HIS A 150 11.45 -21.17 -10.25
N GLY A 151 11.75 -20.41 -11.31
CA GLY A 151 11.14 -20.60 -12.63
C GLY A 151 10.31 -19.39 -13.07
N PRO A 152 9.17 -19.08 -12.43
CA PRO A 152 8.36 -17.91 -12.79
C PRO A 152 9.14 -16.60 -12.62
N ALA A 153 8.81 -15.60 -13.43
CA ALA A 153 9.36 -14.26 -13.31
C ALA A 153 9.04 -13.67 -11.92
N ASP A 154 9.86 -12.73 -11.47
CA ASP A 154 9.64 -12.02 -10.21
C ASP A 154 8.25 -11.40 -10.10
N ASP A 155 7.72 -10.90 -11.23
CA ASP A 155 6.38 -10.35 -11.36
C ASP A 155 5.28 -11.25 -10.80
N ARG A 156 5.45 -12.59 -10.89
CA ARG A 156 4.51 -13.55 -10.31
C ARG A 156 4.37 -13.40 -8.80
N PHE A 157 5.43 -13.00 -8.11
CA PHE A 157 5.53 -13.09 -6.65
C PHE A 157 5.77 -11.74 -5.96
N VAL A 158 6.42 -10.78 -6.60
CA VAL A 158 6.89 -9.53 -5.98
C VAL A 158 5.78 -8.80 -5.23
N TYR A 159 4.54 -8.85 -5.73
CA TYR A 159 3.40 -8.18 -5.11
C TYR A 159 2.98 -8.77 -3.75
N LEU A 160 3.48 -9.95 -3.36
CA LEU A 160 3.34 -10.48 -2.00
C LEU A 160 4.02 -9.60 -0.95
N SER A 161 4.94 -8.70 -1.33
CA SER A 161 5.58 -7.77 -0.41
C SER A 161 4.61 -6.74 0.17
N ASP A 162 3.57 -6.36 -0.60
CA ASP A 162 2.60 -5.32 -0.23
C ASP A 162 1.27 -5.46 -1.02
N VAL A 163 1.26 -5.15 -2.32
CA VAL A 163 0.02 -4.93 -3.10
C VAL A 163 -1.01 -6.05 -2.94
N LEU A 164 -0.59 -7.31 -3.10
CA LEU A 164 -1.50 -8.45 -3.00
C LEU A 164 -2.08 -8.59 -1.59
N PRO A 165 -1.27 -8.71 -0.51
CA PRO A 165 -1.79 -8.76 0.85
C PRO A 165 -2.61 -7.55 1.28
N THR A 166 -2.25 -6.35 0.82
CA THR A 166 -3.00 -5.12 1.10
C THR A 166 -4.39 -5.16 0.46
N ALA A 167 -4.46 -5.49 -0.82
CA ALA A 167 -5.72 -5.67 -1.53
C ALA A 167 -6.54 -6.86 -0.98
N TRP A 168 -5.88 -7.96 -0.63
CA TRP A 168 -6.51 -9.14 -0.02
C TRP A 168 -7.13 -8.79 1.33
N GLN A 169 -6.37 -8.13 2.21
CA GLN A 169 -6.89 -7.64 3.49
C GLN A 169 -8.08 -6.72 3.27
N ALA A 170 -8.02 -5.79 2.31
CA ALA A 170 -9.12 -4.89 2.02
C ALA A 170 -10.41 -5.64 1.62
N VAL A 171 -10.31 -6.68 0.78
CA VAL A 171 -11.46 -7.51 0.40
C VAL A 171 -11.96 -8.35 1.59
N ARG A 172 -11.06 -8.96 2.37
CA ARG A 172 -11.42 -9.72 3.58
C ARG A 172 -12.02 -8.83 4.67
N TYR A 173 -11.63 -7.56 4.70
CA TYR A 173 -12.16 -6.57 5.63
C TYR A 173 -13.52 -6.05 5.18
N ALA A 174 -13.71 -5.86 3.88
CA ALA A 174 -15.00 -5.50 3.30
C ALA A 174 -16.09 -6.54 3.59
N ASP A 175 -15.72 -7.82 3.77
CA ASP A 175 -16.63 -8.91 4.17
C ASP A 175 -17.90 -8.98 3.29
N VAL A 176 -17.68 -8.87 1.98
CA VAL A 176 -18.77 -8.87 0.98
C VAL A 176 -19.45 -10.23 1.00
N PRO A 177 -20.78 -10.31 1.18
CA PRO A 177 -21.51 -11.56 1.08
C PRO A 177 -21.30 -12.21 -0.29
N ARG A 178 -21.32 -13.55 -0.38
CA ARG A 178 -21.22 -14.26 -1.67
C ARG A 178 -22.31 -13.76 -2.63
N GLY A 179 -21.93 -13.35 -3.84
CA GLY A 179 -22.85 -12.75 -4.81
C GLY A 179 -23.30 -11.32 -4.47
N GLY A 180 -22.77 -10.72 -3.40
CA GLY A 180 -23.02 -9.34 -2.99
C GLY A 180 -22.27 -8.32 -3.84
N THR A 181 -22.38 -7.07 -3.44
CA THR A 181 -21.91 -5.90 -4.19
C THR A 181 -20.79 -5.17 -3.47
N LEU A 182 -19.72 -4.85 -4.20
CA LEU A 182 -18.58 -4.11 -3.68
C LEU A 182 -18.35 -2.85 -4.51
N ALA A 183 -18.15 -1.71 -3.87
CA ALA A 183 -17.56 -0.54 -4.54
C ALA A 183 -16.11 -0.34 -4.08
N VAL A 184 -15.22 -0.02 -5.01
CA VAL A 184 -13.82 0.30 -4.75
C VAL A 184 -13.57 1.74 -5.21
N LEU A 185 -13.21 2.61 -4.26
CA LEU A 185 -12.84 3.99 -4.53
C LEU A 185 -11.32 4.05 -4.73
N GLY A 186 -10.90 4.53 -5.90
CA GLY A 186 -9.51 4.52 -6.35
C GLY A 186 -9.15 3.20 -7.02
N LEU A 187 -8.65 3.27 -8.25
CA LEU A 187 -8.19 2.14 -9.07
C LEU A 187 -6.68 2.23 -9.35
N GLY A 188 -5.92 2.74 -8.38
CA GLY A 188 -4.47 2.55 -8.34
C GLY A 188 -4.11 1.07 -8.09
N PRO A 189 -2.82 0.74 -7.87
CA PRO A 189 -2.39 -0.65 -7.67
C PRO A 189 -3.23 -1.45 -6.68
N ILE A 190 -3.49 -0.89 -5.50
CA ILE A 190 -4.29 -1.57 -4.46
C ILE A 190 -5.73 -1.77 -4.91
N GLY A 191 -6.36 -0.73 -5.45
CA GLY A 191 -7.77 -0.78 -5.86
C GLY A 191 -8.03 -1.70 -7.06
N ASP A 192 -7.18 -1.65 -8.09
CA ASP A 192 -7.23 -2.60 -9.22
C ASP A 192 -7.10 -4.03 -8.70
N MET A 193 -6.08 -4.31 -7.88
CA MET A 193 -5.89 -5.65 -7.31
C MET A 193 -7.05 -6.08 -6.41
N ALA A 194 -7.65 -5.17 -5.63
CA ALA A 194 -8.80 -5.46 -4.80
C ALA A 194 -10.03 -5.86 -5.63
N CYS A 195 -10.27 -5.18 -6.76
CA CYS A 195 -11.32 -5.55 -7.70
C CYS A 195 -11.12 -6.98 -8.25
N ARG A 196 -9.89 -7.32 -8.65
CA ARG A 196 -9.56 -8.65 -9.18
C ARG A 196 -9.78 -9.75 -8.13
N ILE A 197 -9.28 -9.51 -6.92
CA ILE A 197 -9.43 -10.44 -5.79
C ILE A 197 -10.92 -10.61 -5.44
N ALA A 198 -11.71 -9.53 -5.42
CA ALA A 198 -13.13 -9.61 -5.12
C ALA A 198 -13.90 -10.45 -6.14
N LEU A 199 -13.62 -10.26 -7.44
CA LEU A 199 -14.21 -11.08 -8.51
C LEU A 199 -13.79 -12.56 -8.38
N ALA A 200 -12.50 -12.82 -8.14
CA ALA A 200 -11.99 -14.18 -7.95
C ALA A 200 -12.60 -14.87 -6.71
N GLN A 201 -12.93 -14.12 -5.65
CA GLN A 201 -13.59 -14.63 -4.44
C GLN A 201 -15.13 -14.69 -4.55
N GLY A 202 -15.70 -14.36 -5.72
CA GLY A 202 -17.13 -14.54 -5.99
C GLY A 202 -18.03 -13.39 -5.52
N ALA A 203 -17.50 -12.17 -5.44
CA ALA A 203 -18.36 -10.98 -5.43
C ALA A 203 -19.25 -10.98 -6.69
N GLY A 204 -20.53 -10.64 -6.53
CA GLY A 204 -21.49 -10.68 -7.63
C GLY A 204 -21.31 -9.52 -8.59
N ARG A 205 -21.13 -8.31 -8.05
CA ARG A 205 -20.83 -7.09 -8.83
C ARG A 205 -19.77 -6.27 -8.13
N VAL A 206 -18.83 -5.74 -8.90
CA VAL A 206 -17.74 -4.90 -8.41
C VAL A 206 -17.77 -3.59 -9.18
N PHE A 207 -17.99 -2.49 -8.46
CA PHE A 207 -17.97 -1.13 -8.99
C PHE A 207 -16.61 -0.49 -8.71
N GLY A 208 -15.97 0.08 -9.73
CA GLY A 208 -14.67 0.75 -9.60
C GLY A 208 -14.79 2.24 -9.90
N VAL A 209 -14.35 3.11 -9.00
CA VAL A 209 -14.41 4.57 -9.19
C VAL A 209 -13.00 5.16 -9.26
N ASP A 210 -12.67 5.87 -10.33
CA ASP A 210 -11.41 6.62 -10.46
C ASP A 210 -11.62 7.83 -11.41
N LEU A 211 -10.61 8.68 -11.55
CA LEU A 211 -10.55 9.84 -12.44
C LEU A 211 -9.52 9.67 -13.57
N VAL A 212 -8.73 8.60 -13.54
CA VAL A 212 -7.70 8.30 -14.53
C VAL A 212 -8.25 7.31 -15.56
N PRO A 213 -8.39 7.71 -16.85
CA PRO A 213 -8.94 6.85 -17.90
C PRO A 213 -8.29 5.48 -17.97
N GLU A 214 -6.96 5.42 -17.92
CA GLU A 214 -6.17 4.20 -18.08
C GLU A 214 -6.43 3.20 -16.96
N ARG A 215 -6.69 3.69 -15.74
CA ARG A 215 -7.06 2.86 -14.59
C ARG A 215 -8.47 2.30 -14.73
N LEU A 216 -9.41 3.12 -15.23
CA LEU A 216 -10.78 2.70 -15.52
C LEU A 216 -10.80 1.63 -16.61
N GLU A 217 -10.11 1.84 -17.74
CA GLU A 217 -10.06 0.85 -18.83
C GLU A 217 -9.44 -0.48 -18.37
N ARG A 218 -8.36 -0.41 -17.60
CA ARG A 218 -7.69 -1.60 -17.05
C ARG A 218 -8.60 -2.43 -16.16
N ALA A 219 -9.35 -1.80 -15.26
CA ALA A 219 -10.30 -2.50 -14.40
C ALA A 219 -11.49 -3.05 -15.22
N ARG A 220 -12.02 -2.28 -16.18
CA ARG A 220 -13.14 -2.70 -17.03
C ARG A 220 -12.82 -3.92 -17.87
N ALA A 221 -11.60 -4.01 -18.41
CA ALA A 221 -11.13 -5.18 -19.15
C ALA A 221 -11.19 -6.48 -18.33
N ARG A 222 -11.29 -6.40 -17.00
CA ARG A 222 -11.40 -7.53 -16.08
C ARG A 222 -12.82 -7.71 -15.49
N GLY A 223 -13.83 -7.07 -16.07
CA GLY A 223 -15.23 -7.24 -15.67
C GLY A 223 -15.68 -6.33 -14.53
N VAL A 224 -14.90 -5.30 -14.19
CA VAL A 224 -15.30 -4.28 -13.21
C VAL A 224 -16.23 -3.26 -13.86
N GLU A 225 -17.32 -2.90 -13.19
CA GLU A 225 -18.23 -1.84 -13.62
C GLU A 225 -17.67 -0.48 -13.20
N THR A 226 -17.07 0.25 -14.14
CA THR A 226 -16.27 1.43 -13.81
C THR A 226 -17.02 2.76 -13.95
N TYR A 227 -16.81 3.67 -13.01
CA TYR A 227 -17.39 5.00 -12.95
C TYR A 227 -16.29 6.05 -13.01
N ASP A 228 -16.34 6.91 -14.03
CA ASP A 228 -15.44 8.05 -14.14
C ASP A 228 -15.94 9.19 -13.26
N LEU A 229 -15.18 9.52 -12.21
CA LEU A 229 -15.52 10.59 -11.28
C LEU A 229 -15.70 11.95 -11.98
N ARG A 230 -15.04 12.17 -13.12
CA ARG A 230 -15.11 13.43 -13.89
C ARG A 230 -16.43 13.60 -14.63
N ALA A 231 -17.21 12.52 -14.78
CA ALA A 231 -18.53 12.56 -15.39
C ALA A 231 -19.63 13.08 -14.43
N PHE A 232 -19.28 13.38 -13.18
CA PHE A 232 -20.19 13.84 -12.15
C PHE A 232 -19.80 15.22 -11.63
N ASP A 233 -20.74 16.17 -11.67
CA ASP A 233 -20.50 17.52 -11.15
C ASP A 233 -20.39 17.54 -9.63
N LYS A 234 -21.11 16.64 -8.95
CA LYS A 234 -21.15 16.55 -7.50
C LYS A 234 -21.02 15.10 -7.06
N GLN A 235 -20.33 14.92 -5.93
CA GLN A 235 -20.17 13.62 -5.25
C GLN A 235 -21.50 12.88 -5.05
N LYS A 236 -22.57 13.61 -4.67
CA LYS A 236 -23.90 13.05 -4.47
C LYS A 236 -24.51 12.42 -5.73
N ASP A 237 -24.11 12.88 -6.92
CA ASP A 237 -24.64 12.38 -8.19
C ASP A 237 -24.00 11.02 -8.53
N LEU A 238 -22.70 10.86 -8.22
CA LEU A 238 -22.02 9.55 -8.25
C LEU A 238 -22.65 8.58 -7.24
N VAL A 239 -22.88 9.04 -6.00
CA VAL A 239 -23.49 8.22 -4.96
C VAL A 239 -24.87 7.74 -5.39
N ALA A 240 -25.70 8.64 -5.93
CA ALA A 240 -27.02 8.28 -6.45
C ALA A 240 -26.94 7.25 -7.58
N ALA A 241 -26.04 7.45 -8.55
CA ALA A 241 -25.87 6.51 -9.66
C ALA A 241 -25.51 5.09 -9.18
N LEU A 242 -24.57 4.98 -8.24
CA LEU A 242 -24.19 3.68 -7.67
C LEU A 242 -25.27 3.08 -6.75
N GLN A 243 -26.07 3.91 -6.08
CA GLN A 243 -27.21 3.43 -5.29
C GLN A 243 -28.32 2.89 -6.19
N ASP A 244 -28.59 3.52 -7.33
CA ASP A 244 -29.59 3.05 -8.30
C ASP A 244 -29.24 1.65 -8.80
N GLU A 245 -27.95 1.38 -9.06
CA GLU A 245 -27.46 0.05 -9.42
C GLU A 245 -27.70 -1.02 -8.34
N THR A 246 -27.86 -0.62 -7.09
CA THR A 246 -28.09 -1.54 -5.96
C THR A 246 -29.50 -1.43 -5.37
N GLY A 247 -30.46 -0.94 -6.17
CA GLY A 247 -31.87 -0.83 -5.77
C GLY A 247 -32.11 0.23 -4.69
N GLY A 248 -31.38 1.34 -4.77
CA GLY A 248 -31.45 2.49 -3.87
C GLY A 248 -30.76 2.27 -2.51
N ARG A 249 -30.09 1.14 -2.30
CA ARG A 249 -29.52 0.78 -0.98
C ARG A 249 -28.09 1.28 -0.77
N GLY A 250 -27.31 1.36 -1.83
CA GLY A 250 -25.84 1.36 -1.76
C GLY A 250 -25.25 -0.07 -1.81
N PRO A 251 -23.95 -0.23 -2.11
CA PRO A 251 -23.28 -1.53 -2.13
C PRO A 251 -23.17 -2.13 -0.71
N ASP A 252 -23.02 -3.46 -0.65
CA ASP A 252 -22.86 -4.19 0.62
C ASP A 252 -21.60 -3.76 1.38
N ALA A 253 -20.53 -3.50 0.64
CA ALA A 253 -19.31 -2.94 1.19
C ALA A 253 -18.66 -1.91 0.26
N VAL A 254 -17.81 -1.06 0.85
CA VAL A 254 -16.97 -0.11 0.14
C VAL A 254 -15.52 -0.27 0.58
N ILE A 255 -14.59 -0.38 -0.37
CA ILE A 255 -13.16 -0.25 -0.12
C ILE A 255 -12.72 1.16 -0.49
N ASP A 256 -12.08 1.85 0.44
CA ASP A 256 -11.33 3.07 0.15
C ASP A 256 -9.86 2.71 -0.07
N ALA A 257 -9.42 2.80 -1.33
CA ALA A 257 -8.03 2.60 -1.75
C ALA A 257 -7.38 3.91 -2.21
N VAL A 258 -7.85 5.07 -1.72
CA VAL A 258 -7.34 6.40 -2.06
C VAL A 258 -6.50 7.01 -0.93
N GLY A 259 -7.07 7.15 0.27
CA GLY A 259 -6.41 7.80 1.41
C GLY A 259 -6.17 9.31 1.23
N THR A 260 -5.12 9.85 1.87
CA THR A 260 -4.79 11.29 1.93
C THR A 260 -4.64 12.01 0.58
N GLU A 261 -4.50 11.25 -0.52
CA GLU A 261 -4.40 11.78 -1.89
C GLU A 261 -5.75 12.06 -2.56
N ALA A 262 -6.87 11.90 -1.85
CA ALA A 262 -8.19 12.20 -2.42
C ALA A 262 -8.20 13.60 -3.05
N HIS A 263 -8.85 13.80 -4.19
CA HIS A 263 -8.86 15.13 -4.82
C HIS A 263 -9.86 16.01 -4.07
N GLY A 264 -9.42 16.59 -2.95
CA GLY A 264 -10.16 17.56 -2.14
C GLY A 264 -9.92 19.01 -2.57
N GLY A 265 -10.86 19.89 -2.24
CA GLY A 265 -10.90 21.28 -2.71
C GLY A 265 -9.63 22.11 -2.42
N ALA A 266 -9.44 23.17 -3.21
CA ALA A 266 -8.24 24.02 -3.21
C ALA A 266 -7.77 24.52 -1.82
N ALA A 267 -8.68 24.65 -0.85
CA ALA A 267 -8.37 25.08 0.51
C ALA A 267 -7.51 24.07 1.31
N ALA A 268 -7.80 22.76 1.21
CA ALA A 268 -7.00 21.72 1.88
C ALA A 268 -5.59 21.61 1.29
N ARG A 269 -5.47 21.83 -0.03
CA ARG A 269 -4.18 21.88 -0.74
C ARG A 269 -3.31 23.05 -0.26
N LEU A 270 -3.90 24.22 0.00
CA LEU A 270 -3.20 25.40 0.50
C LEU A 270 -2.71 25.20 1.95
N ALA A 271 -3.52 24.60 2.82
CA ALA A 271 -3.13 24.30 4.19
C ALA A 271 -1.94 23.33 4.26
N GLN A 272 -1.98 22.23 3.50
CA GLN A 272 -0.86 21.29 3.40
C GLN A 272 0.40 21.91 2.80
N GLN A 273 0.24 22.76 1.77
CA GLN A 273 1.37 23.49 1.17
C GLN A 273 2.02 24.42 2.19
N ALA A 274 1.25 25.16 2.98
CA ALA A 274 1.76 26.07 4.00
C ALA A 274 2.57 25.34 5.08
N VAL A 275 2.11 24.18 5.54
CA VAL A 275 2.83 23.34 6.51
C VAL A 275 4.15 22.83 5.93
N GLY A 276 4.18 22.46 4.65
CA GLY A 276 5.39 22.02 3.95
C GLY A 276 6.47 23.10 3.75
N VAL A 277 6.16 24.39 3.96
CA VAL A 277 7.15 25.50 3.90
C VAL A 277 7.69 25.85 5.29
N LEU A 278 7.12 25.29 6.37
CA LEU A 278 7.59 25.57 7.72
C LEU A 278 8.94 24.87 8.02
N PRO A 279 9.80 25.46 8.86
CA PRO A 279 10.98 24.77 9.37
C PRO A 279 10.60 23.43 10.00
N ARG A 280 11.40 22.37 9.77
CA ARG A 280 11.11 21.00 10.24
C ARG A 280 10.73 20.92 11.73
N SER A 281 11.38 21.71 12.58
CA SER A 281 11.13 21.76 14.03
C SER A 281 9.73 22.27 14.41
N LEU A 282 9.07 23.01 13.52
CA LEU A 282 7.70 23.51 13.70
C LEU A 282 6.70 22.75 12.84
N GLY A 283 7.10 22.24 11.67
CA GLY A 283 6.23 21.52 10.74
C GLY A 283 5.73 20.18 11.30
N ALA A 284 6.60 19.37 11.89
CA ALA A 284 6.22 18.05 12.40
C ALA A 284 5.21 18.12 13.57
N PRO A 285 5.46 18.90 14.66
CA PRO A 285 4.50 18.99 15.77
C PRO A 285 3.14 19.60 15.37
N LEU A 286 3.14 20.50 14.39
CA LEU A 286 1.92 21.15 13.91
C LEU A 286 1.09 20.22 13.01
N THR A 287 1.76 19.39 12.19
CA THR A 287 1.12 18.32 11.41
C THR A 287 0.52 17.26 12.32
N GLU A 288 1.26 16.81 13.33
CA GLU A 288 0.80 15.81 14.30
C GLU A 288 -0.42 16.28 15.12
N ARG A 289 -0.58 17.59 15.33
CA ARG A 289 -1.66 18.14 16.16
C ARG A 289 -2.86 18.69 15.38
N PHE A 290 -2.63 19.17 14.16
CA PHE A 290 -3.63 19.87 13.36
C PHE A 290 -3.70 19.40 11.91
N GLY A 291 -3.04 18.29 11.56
CA GLY A 291 -3.15 17.67 10.25
C GLY A 291 -4.60 17.28 9.96
N VAL A 292 -5.08 17.69 8.78
CA VAL A 292 -6.39 17.30 8.25
C VAL A 292 -6.16 16.66 6.89
N ASP A 293 -6.71 15.46 6.72
CA ASP A 293 -6.61 14.71 5.48
C ASP A 293 -7.64 15.16 4.45
N ARG A 294 -7.46 14.67 3.22
CA ARG A 294 -8.47 14.83 2.18
C ARG A 294 -9.51 13.73 2.34
N LEU A 295 -10.57 14.03 3.07
CA LEU A 295 -11.59 13.05 3.48
C LEU A 295 -12.66 12.72 2.42
N ALA A 296 -12.50 13.21 1.19
CA ALA A 296 -13.52 13.06 0.14
C ALA A 296 -13.84 11.59 -0.19
N ALA A 297 -12.82 10.73 -0.22
CA ALA A 297 -13.01 9.30 -0.45
C ALA A 297 -13.75 8.63 0.73
N LEU A 298 -13.30 8.89 1.96
CA LEU A 298 -13.96 8.41 3.18
C LEU A 298 -15.44 8.84 3.24
N TYR A 299 -15.74 10.11 3.00
CA TYR A 299 -17.12 10.59 3.03
C TYR A 299 -17.96 10.00 1.90
N THR A 300 -17.37 9.82 0.71
CA THR A 300 -18.05 9.07 -0.37
C THR A 300 -18.39 7.66 0.10
N ALA A 301 -17.45 6.96 0.74
CA ALA A 301 -17.68 5.62 1.25
C ALA A 301 -18.79 5.58 2.30
N VAL A 302 -18.81 6.54 3.23
CA VAL A 302 -19.84 6.66 4.28
C VAL A 302 -21.21 6.95 3.69
N GLU A 303 -21.31 7.82 2.69
CA GLU A 303 -22.59 8.10 2.02
C GLU A 303 -23.06 6.89 1.19
N LEU A 304 -22.13 6.29 0.44
CA LEU A 304 -22.39 5.25 -0.53
C LEU A 304 -22.80 3.92 0.11
N VAL A 305 -22.07 3.43 1.13
CA VAL A 305 -22.27 2.09 1.71
C VAL A 305 -23.73 1.90 2.16
N ARG A 306 -24.32 0.71 2.01
CA ARG A 306 -25.67 0.50 2.53
C ARG A 306 -25.74 0.57 4.05
N ARG A 307 -26.95 0.72 4.59
CA ARG A 307 -27.21 0.49 6.02
C ARG A 307 -26.82 -0.94 6.40
N GLY A 308 -26.11 -1.08 7.53
CA GLY A 308 -25.53 -2.32 8.02
C GLY A 308 -24.41 -2.88 7.14
N GLY A 309 -23.84 -2.07 6.24
CA GLY A 309 -22.72 -2.46 5.39
C GLY A 309 -21.37 -2.19 6.02
N THR A 310 -20.31 -2.54 5.29
CA THR A 310 -18.93 -2.46 5.78
C THR A 310 -18.11 -1.49 4.93
N ILE A 311 -17.28 -0.68 5.58
CA ILE A 311 -16.25 0.11 4.93
C ILE A 311 -14.89 -0.46 5.33
N SER A 312 -14.09 -0.81 4.33
CA SER A 312 -12.70 -1.22 4.51
C SER A 312 -11.77 -0.11 4.03
N LEU A 313 -11.07 0.54 4.96
CA LEU A 313 -10.10 1.59 4.65
C LEU A 313 -8.71 0.99 4.47
N SER A 314 -8.26 0.94 3.22
CA SER A 314 -6.89 0.58 2.86
C SER A 314 -6.02 1.80 2.55
N GLY A 315 -6.63 2.92 2.17
CA GLY A 315 -5.94 4.19 2.00
C GLY A 315 -5.33 4.68 3.31
N VAL A 316 -4.15 5.29 3.24
CA VAL A 316 -3.46 5.86 4.41
C VAL A 316 -4.15 7.16 4.81
N TYR A 317 -4.46 7.29 6.11
CA TYR A 317 -4.93 8.49 6.77
C TYR A 317 -3.99 8.80 7.95
N GLY A 318 -3.59 10.06 8.10
CA GLY A 318 -2.66 10.53 9.13
C GLY A 318 -3.11 11.82 9.82
N GLY A 319 -4.30 12.36 9.49
CA GLY A 319 -4.86 13.54 10.10
C GLY A 319 -5.31 13.30 11.54
N ALA A 320 -4.70 14.02 12.50
CA ALA A 320 -5.05 13.88 13.91
C ALA A 320 -6.38 14.58 14.29
N ALA A 321 -6.90 15.45 13.42
CA ALA A 321 -8.08 16.28 13.68
C ALA A 321 -9.22 16.06 12.66
N ASP A 322 -9.25 14.89 12.01
CA ASP A 322 -10.22 14.61 10.95
C ASP A 322 -11.67 14.51 11.48
N PRO A 323 -12.62 15.33 10.97
CA PRO A 323 -13.99 15.26 11.40
C PRO A 323 -14.67 13.98 10.91
N MET A 324 -15.06 13.11 11.85
CA MET A 324 -15.75 11.86 11.56
C MET A 324 -17.29 12.04 11.61
N PRO A 325 -18.05 11.57 10.60
CA PRO A 325 -19.50 11.67 10.56
C PRO A 325 -20.16 10.61 11.46
N LEU A 326 -19.88 10.66 12.77
CA LEU A 326 -20.30 9.65 13.74
C LEU A 326 -21.81 9.45 13.79
N LEU A 327 -22.60 10.52 13.64
CA LEU A 327 -24.07 10.42 13.57
C LEU A 327 -24.50 9.49 12.44
N THR A 328 -23.97 9.69 11.24
CA THR A 328 -24.31 8.90 10.05
C THR A 328 -23.79 7.47 10.16
N LEU A 329 -22.55 7.29 10.62
CA LEU A 329 -21.97 5.95 10.85
C LEU A 329 -22.79 5.14 11.85
N PHE A 330 -23.20 5.77 12.96
CA PHE A 330 -24.00 5.15 14.00
C PHE A 330 -25.42 4.83 13.51
N ASP A 331 -26.09 5.80 12.88
CA ASP A 331 -27.46 5.63 12.33
C ASP A 331 -27.52 4.54 11.26
N LYS A 332 -26.50 4.46 10.40
CA LYS A 332 -26.40 3.41 9.37
C LYS A 332 -25.89 2.08 9.92
N GLN A 333 -25.46 2.00 11.19
CA GLN A 333 -24.83 0.81 11.78
C GLN A 333 -23.66 0.28 10.94
N VAL A 334 -22.79 1.19 10.47
CA VAL A 334 -21.67 0.84 9.59
C VAL A 334 -20.56 0.14 10.38
N GLN A 335 -20.04 -0.94 9.81
CA GLN A 335 -18.80 -1.55 10.28
C GLN A 335 -17.62 -0.87 9.58
N LEU A 336 -16.63 -0.41 10.35
CA LEU A 336 -15.42 0.21 9.82
C LEU A 336 -14.22 -0.65 10.19
N ARG A 337 -13.46 -1.10 9.18
CA ARG A 337 -12.24 -1.89 9.36
C ARG A 337 -11.10 -1.23 8.60
N MET A 338 -9.92 -1.15 9.22
CA MET A 338 -8.80 -0.39 8.67
C MET A 338 -7.46 -0.89 9.22
N GLY A 339 -6.38 -0.40 8.65
CA GLY A 339 -5.02 -0.59 9.16
C GLY A 339 -4.05 -1.02 8.06
N GLN A 340 -2.76 -0.97 8.39
CA GLN A 340 -1.72 -1.50 7.52
C GLN A 340 -1.94 -3.00 7.27
N ALA A 341 -1.50 -3.47 6.10
CA ALA A 341 -1.71 -4.85 5.72
C ALA A 341 -0.82 -5.80 6.51
N ASN A 342 -1.44 -6.80 7.11
CA ASN A 342 -0.74 -7.84 7.84
C ASN A 342 -0.23 -8.91 6.87
N VAL A 343 0.77 -8.61 6.05
CA VAL A 343 1.22 -9.47 4.93
C VAL A 343 1.29 -10.96 5.27
N ARG A 344 2.08 -11.34 6.30
CA ARG A 344 2.24 -12.75 6.71
C ARG A 344 0.95 -13.43 7.18
N ARG A 345 -0.09 -12.68 7.56
CA ARG A 345 -1.42 -13.25 7.88
C ARG A 345 -2.12 -13.81 6.65
N TRP A 346 -1.83 -13.25 5.47
CA TRP A 346 -2.52 -13.53 4.22
C TRP A 346 -1.67 -14.31 3.20
N SER A 347 -0.34 -14.32 3.34
CA SER A 347 0.57 -14.94 2.38
C SER A 347 0.19 -16.38 1.99
N ASP A 348 -0.12 -17.23 2.98
CA ASP A 348 -0.48 -18.63 2.74
C ASP A 348 -1.85 -18.79 2.06
N GLU A 349 -2.76 -17.82 2.22
CA GLU A 349 -4.05 -17.78 1.52
C GLU A 349 -3.90 -17.28 0.07
N ILE A 350 -2.89 -16.44 -0.20
CA ILE A 350 -2.64 -15.82 -1.51
C ILE A 350 -1.80 -16.70 -2.41
N LEU A 351 -0.76 -17.36 -1.89
CA LEU A 351 0.18 -18.19 -2.66
C LEU A 351 -0.51 -19.19 -3.62
N PRO A 352 -1.61 -19.87 -3.24
CA PRO A 352 -2.34 -20.77 -4.14
C PRO A 352 -2.96 -20.12 -5.38
N TYR A 353 -3.00 -18.77 -5.45
CA TYR A 353 -3.47 -18.02 -6.61
C TYR A 353 -2.33 -17.58 -7.55
N LEU A 354 -1.08 -17.82 -7.19
CA LEU A 354 0.10 -17.42 -7.97
C LEU A 354 0.60 -18.57 -8.84
N THR A 355 -0.33 -19.20 -9.54
CA THR A 355 -0.12 -20.35 -10.44
C THR A 355 -0.01 -19.89 -11.90
N ASP A 356 0.36 -20.80 -12.80
CA ASP A 356 0.57 -20.50 -14.21
C ASP A 356 -0.70 -20.08 -14.97
N GLU A 357 -1.88 -20.41 -14.42
CA GLU A 357 -3.16 -19.91 -14.91
C GLU A 357 -3.36 -18.41 -14.63
N ASP A 358 -2.56 -17.83 -13.74
CA ASP A 358 -2.58 -16.43 -13.32
C ASP A 358 -3.99 -15.84 -13.09
N PRO A 359 -4.80 -16.43 -12.18
CA PRO A 359 -6.18 -16.01 -11.94
C PRO A 359 -6.32 -14.55 -11.48
N LEU A 360 -5.24 -13.97 -10.92
CA LEU A 360 -5.21 -12.57 -10.47
C LEU A 360 -4.56 -11.62 -11.49
N GLY A 361 -3.97 -12.13 -12.57
CA GLY A 361 -3.28 -11.31 -13.57
C GLY A 361 -2.06 -10.58 -13.00
N VAL A 362 -1.25 -11.25 -12.21
CA VAL A 362 -0.06 -10.67 -11.59
C VAL A 362 1.09 -10.54 -12.58
N ASP A 363 1.22 -11.42 -13.56
CA ASP A 363 2.36 -11.41 -14.48
C ASP A 363 2.38 -10.15 -15.36
N ASP A 364 1.20 -9.65 -15.72
CA ASP A 364 1.00 -8.40 -16.48
C ASP A 364 0.66 -7.20 -15.58
N PHE A 365 0.82 -7.35 -14.26
CA PHE A 365 0.34 -6.33 -13.34
C PHE A 365 1.15 -5.04 -13.44
N ALA A 366 2.47 -5.15 -13.52
CA ALA A 366 3.37 -4.04 -13.75
C ALA A 366 3.20 -3.47 -15.17
N THR A 367 2.83 -2.20 -15.22
CA THR A 367 2.82 -1.41 -16.46
C THR A 367 4.22 -1.04 -16.95
N HIS A 368 5.17 -0.88 -16.02
CA HIS A 368 6.52 -0.44 -16.33
C HIS A 368 7.56 -1.27 -15.55
N ARG A 369 8.65 -1.57 -16.23
CA ARG A 369 9.84 -2.24 -15.67
C ARG A 369 11.04 -1.38 -16.05
N VAL A 370 11.72 -0.81 -15.07
CA VAL A 370 12.81 0.15 -15.27
C VAL A 370 14.05 -0.32 -14.53
N PRO A 371 15.28 -0.01 -15.01
CA PRO A 371 16.47 -0.23 -14.20
C PRO A 371 16.46 0.69 -12.97
N LEU A 372 17.14 0.29 -11.90
CA LEU A 372 17.24 1.10 -10.68
C LEU A 372 17.77 2.52 -10.94
N ALA A 373 18.70 2.66 -11.89
CA ALA A 373 19.25 3.95 -12.32
C ALA A 373 18.20 4.98 -12.77
N ASP A 374 17.04 4.51 -13.27
CA ASP A 374 15.96 5.36 -13.78
C ASP A 374 14.90 5.69 -12.71
N ALA A 375 15.14 5.31 -11.45
CA ALA A 375 14.22 5.55 -10.34
C ALA A 375 13.71 7.00 -10.26
N PRO A 376 14.54 8.07 -10.38
CA PRO A 376 14.05 9.45 -10.30
C PRO A 376 12.99 9.76 -11.36
N GLY A 377 13.20 9.31 -12.59
CA GLY A 377 12.24 9.46 -13.68
C GLY A 377 10.97 8.65 -13.45
N ALA A 378 11.09 7.44 -12.90
CA ALA A 378 9.95 6.60 -12.55
C ALA A 378 9.07 7.23 -11.45
N TYR A 379 9.67 7.83 -10.41
CA TYR A 379 8.95 8.58 -9.37
C TYR A 379 8.16 9.76 -9.96
N GLU A 380 8.78 10.54 -10.85
CA GLU A 380 8.12 11.66 -11.52
C GLU A 380 6.97 11.18 -12.42
N MET A 381 7.20 10.16 -13.24
CA MET A 381 6.20 9.55 -14.13
C MET A 381 5.01 9.05 -13.32
N PHE A 382 5.27 8.30 -12.24
CA PHE A 382 4.23 7.72 -11.39
C PHE A 382 3.42 8.78 -10.65
N GLN A 383 4.08 9.80 -10.08
CA GLN A 383 3.41 10.94 -9.46
C GLN A 383 2.49 11.67 -10.45
N LYS A 384 3.00 11.96 -11.64
CA LYS A 384 2.26 12.73 -12.65
C LYS A 384 1.25 11.89 -13.42
N LYS A 385 1.17 10.59 -13.13
CA LYS A 385 0.28 9.63 -13.79
C LYS A 385 0.44 9.67 -15.32
N ARG A 386 1.70 9.79 -15.77
CA ARG A 386 2.05 9.86 -17.19
C ARG A 386 2.28 8.47 -17.76
N ASP A 387 2.21 8.38 -19.08
CA ASP A 387 2.60 7.20 -19.87
C ASP A 387 1.86 5.92 -19.46
N GLY A 388 0.65 6.05 -18.90
CA GLY A 388 -0.14 4.92 -18.43
C GLY A 388 0.43 4.22 -17.18
N ALA A 389 1.28 4.89 -16.40
CA ALA A 389 1.88 4.31 -15.20
C ALA A 389 0.83 3.99 -14.12
N VAL A 390 0.65 2.69 -13.86
CA VAL A 390 -0.18 2.19 -12.75
C VAL A 390 0.70 1.50 -11.71
N LYS A 391 1.56 0.58 -12.13
CA LYS A 391 2.53 -0.09 -11.27
C LYS A 391 3.89 -0.14 -11.94
N VAL A 392 4.93 0.26 -11.21
CA VAL A 392 6.32 0.22 -11.66
C VAL A 392 7.10 -0.78 -10.82
N LEU A 393 7.90 -1.61 -11.49
CA LEU A 393 8.93 -2.44 -10.87
C LEU A 393 10.31 -1.93 -11.29
N MET A 394 11.17 -1.71 -10.32
CA MET A 394 12.58 -1.45 -10.52
C MET A 394 13.32 -2.79 -10.58
N LYS A 395 14.31 -2.89 -11.48
CA LYS A 395 15.25 -4.00 -11.61
C LYS A 395 16.65 -3.50 -11.23
N PRO A 396 17.11 -3.78 -10.00
CA PRO A 396 18.45 -3.42 -9.53
C PRO A 396 19.59 -4.04 -10.31
#